data_AF-A0A9N9AET5-F1
#
_entry.id   AF-A0A9N9AET5-F1
#
_cell.length_a   1.000
_cell.length_b   1.000
_cell.length_c   1.000
_cell.angle_alpha   90.00
_cell.angle_beta   90.00
_cell.angle_gamma   90.00
#
_symmetry.space_group_name_H-M   'P 1'
#
loop_
_entity.id
_entity.type
_entity.pdbx_description
1 polymer ?
#
loop_
_entity_poly.entity_id
_entity_poly.type
_entity_poly.pdbx_seq_one_letter_code
_entity_poly.pdbx_strand_id
1 'polypeptide(L)' 'MPCYADTVVRIKLARQHVKEDANLLVVWALGSYPVEREDYDIELSLFLSNNLDESDPESQAIF' A
#
# COMPACT_ATOMS: atom_id res chain seq x y z
N MET A 1 1.83 -9.55 -24.55
CA MET A 1 1.09 -8.27 -24.69
C MET A 1 0.81 -7.75 -23.29
N PRO A 2 1.08 -6.48 -22.98
CA PRO A 2 1.16 -6.01 -21.60
C PRO A 2 -0.26 -5.80 -21.07
N CYS A 3 -0.71 -6.68 -20.20
CA CYS A 3 -1.97 -6.56 -19.47
C CYS A 3 -1.70 -5.80 -18.16
N TYR A 4 -1.42 -4.50 -18.27
CA TYR A 4 -1.52 -3.60 -17.12
C TYR A 4 -2.99 -3.18 -17.00
N ALA A 5 -3.75 -3.96 -16.25
CA ALA A 5 -5.05 -3.51 -15.76
C ALA A 5 -4.81 -2.89 -14.39
N ASP A 6 -4.85 -1.55 -14.33
CA ASP A 6 -4.78 -0.83 -13.07
C ASP A 6 -5.98 -1.26 -12.20
N THR A 7 -5.70 -2.03 -11.14
CA THR A 7 -6.75 -2.53 -10.26
C THR A 7 -6.97 -1.53 -9.13
N VAL A 8 -8.13 -0.87 -9.14
CA VAL A 8 -8.48 0.07 -8.09
C VAL A 8 -8.90 -0.69 -6.83
N VAL A 9 -8.00 -0.73 -5.84
CA VAL A 9 -8.28 -1.28 -4.52
C VAL A 9 -8.99 -0.24 -3.65
N ARG A 10 -10.14 -0.60 -3.09
CA ARG A 10 -10.85 0.19 -2.08
C ARG A 10 -10.33 -0.20 -0.69
N ILE A 11 -9.54 0.67 -0.08
CA ILE A 11 -9.02 0.45 1.28
C ILE A 11 -10.15 0.62 2.30
N LYS A 12 -10.42 -0.43 3.08
CA LYS A 12 -11.40 -0.44 4.18
C LYS A 12 -10.78 -0.02 5.51
N LEU A 13 -9.55 -0.47 5.76
CA LEU A 13 -8.79 -0.18 6.97
C LEU A 13 -7.33 0.01 6.61
N ALA A 14 -6.70 1.06 7.14
CA ALA A 14 -5.26 1.24 7.10
C ALA A 14 -4.74 1.53 8.50
N ARG A 15 -3.60 0.94 8.84
CA ARG A 15 -2.86 1.16 10.08
C ARG A 15 -1.41 1.41 9.74
N GLN A 16 -0.79 2.34 10.45
CA GLN A 16 0.64 2.59 10.35
C GLN A 16 1.30 2.33 11.69
N HIS A 17 2.52 1.82 11.64
CA HIS A 17 3.33 1.53 12.81
C HIS A 17 4.77 1.96 12.53
N VAL A 18 5.29 2.87 13.35
CA VAL A 18 6.70 3.27 13.30
C VAL A 18 7.49 2.32 14.17
N LYS A 19 8.49 1.67 13.57
CA LYS A 19 9.47 0.85 14.27
C LYS A 19 10.74 1.66 14.42
N GLU A 20 10.81 2.42 15.51
CA GLU A 20 11.91 3.36 15.82
C GLU A 20 13.29 2.67 15.79
N ASP A 21 13.40 1.48 16.40
CA ASP A 21 14.65 0.70 16.43
C ASP A 21 15.20 0.32 15.04
N ALA A 22 14.31 0.20 14.06
CA ALA A 22 14.66 -0.18 12.70
C ALA A 22 14.59 1.00 11.72
N ASN A 23 14.21 2.19 12.20
CA ASN A 23 13.91 3.35 11.37
C ASN A 23 13.00 3.01 10.17
N LEU A 24 11.94 2.25 10.43
CA LEU A 24 10.99 1.79 9.40
C LEU A 24 9.57 2.23 9.75
N LEU A 25 8.85 2.72 8.76
CA LEU A 25 7.40 2.92 8.80
C LEU A 25 6.73 1.72 8.13
N VAL A 26 5.95 0.95 8.89
CA VAL A 26 5.16 -0.16 8.38
C VAL A 26 3.73 0.31 8.19
N VAL A 27 3.21 0.20 6.98
CA VAL A 27 1.80 0.47 6.67
C VAL A 27 1.12 -0.85 6.34
N TRP A 28 0.04 -1.14 7.05
CA TRP A 28 -0.77 -2.34 6.86
C TRP A 28 -2.18 -1.91 6.48
N ALA A 29 -2.70 -2.43 5.37
CA ALA A 29 -4.02 -2.07 4.88
C ALA A 29 -4.81 -3.30 4.46
N LEU A 30 -6.10 -3.29 4.80
CA LEU A 30 -7.09 -4.21 4.29
C LEU A 30 -7.98 -3.46 3.32
N GLY A 31 -8.16 -4.01 2.14
CA GLY A 31 -9.03 -3.47 1.12
C GLY A 31 -9.85 -4.55 0.43
N SER A 32 -10.60 -4.11 -0.57
CA SER A 32 -11.21 -5.01 -1.54
C SER A 32 -11.11 -4.44 -2.94
N TYR A 33 -11.04 -5.30 -3.94
CA TYR A 33 -11.04 -4.90 -5.33
C TYR A 33 -12.11 -5.66 -6.11
N PRO A 34 -12.77 -5.02 -7.08
CA PRO A 34 -13.79 -5.66 -7.88
C PRO A 34 -13.14 -6.52 -8.97
N VAL A 35 -13.65 -7.74 -9.15
CA VAL A 35 -13.42 -8.58 -10.32
C VAL A 35 -14.77 -8.93 -10.90
N GLU A 36 -15.06 -8.35 -12.06
CA GLU A 36 -16.36 -8.47 -12.75
C GLU A 36 -17.54 -8.02 -11.86
N ARG A 37 -18.25 -8.96 -11.22
CA ARG A 37 -19.43 -8.72 -10.37
C ARG A 37 -19.19 -9.04 -8.89
N GLU A 38 -17.98 -9.44 -8.54
CA GLU A 38 -17.62 -9.89 -7.20
C GLU A 38 -16.51 -9.00 -6.62
N ASP A 39 -16.60 -8.72 -5.32
CA ASP A 39 -15.54 -8.02 -4.58
C ASP A 39 -14.66 -9.05 -3.87
N TYR A 40 -13.35 -8.92 -4.04
CA TYR A 40 -12.34 -9.77 -3.41
C TYR A 40 -11.58 -8.97 -2.36
N ASP A 41 -11.39 -9.53 -1.17
CA ASP A 41 -10.59 -8.90 -0.13
C ASP A 41 -9.09 -9.05 -0.42
N ILE A 42 -8.32 -8.03 -0.05
CA ILE A 42 -6.87 -7.99 -0.19
C ILE A 42 -6.23 -7.38 1.06
N GLU A 43 -5.08 -7.93 1.44
CA GLU A 43 -4.21 -7.42 2.49
C GLU A 43 -2.92 -6.89 1.86
N LEU A 44 -2.56 -5.66 2.20
CA LEU A 44 -1.39 -4.95 1.69
C LEU A 44 -0.49 -4.57 2.87
N SER A 45 0.79 -4.86 2.75
CA SER A 45 1.82 -4.48 3.73
C SER A 45 2.94 -3.73 3.03
N LEU A 46 3.23 -2.51 3.48
CA LEU A 46 4.34 -1.69 3.02
C LEU A 46 5.34 -1.45 4.13
N PHE A 47 6.60 -1.45 3.75
CA PHE A 47 7.73 -1.12 4.60
C PHE A 47 8.47 0.03 3.95
N LEU A 48 8.38 1.20 4.56
CA LEU A 48 9.04 2.42 4.13
C LEU A 48 10.18 2.74 5.10
N SER A 49 11.28 3.30 4.60
CA SER A 49 12.29 3.89 5.48
C SER A 49 11.68 5.12 6.15
N ASN A 50 11.91 5.28 7.45
CA ASN A 50 11.44 6.43 8.23
C ASN A 50 12.39 7.65 8.10
N ASN A 51 13.43 7.55 7.27
CA ASN A 51 14.22 8.69 6.81
C ASN A 51 13.39 9.55 5.84
N LEU A 52 12.54 10.44 6.39
CA LEU A 52 11.75 11.40 5.63
C LEU A 52 12.59 12.33 4.74
N ASP A 53 13.88 12.53 5.05
CA ASP A 53 14.81 13.35 4.27
C ASP A 53 15.29 12.70 2.96
N GLU A 54 15.15 11.38 2.81
CA GLU A 54 15.47 10.63 1.58
C GLU A 54 14.21 10.20 0.80
N SER A 55 13.03 10.38 1.40
CA SER A 55 11.76 9.99 0.78
C SER A 55 11.34 11.05 -0.22
N ASP A 56 11.38 10.71 -1.51
CA ASP A 56 10.88 11.57 -2.57
C ASP A 56 9.41 11.96 -2.30
N PRO A 57 9.08 13.25 -2.16
CA PRO A 57 7.70 13.71 -1.93
C PRO A 57 6.79 13.43 -3.14
N GLU A 58 7.35 13.13 -4.31
CA GLU A 58 6.62 12.65 -5.49
C GLU A 58 6.59 11.12 -5.60
N SER A 59 7.12 10.38 -4.62
CA SER A 59 7.02 8.91 -4.56
C SER A 59 5.56 8.50 -4.33
N GLN A 60 4.78 8.48 -5.41
CA GLN A 60 3.56 7.71 -5.49
C GLN A 60 3.95 6.24 -5.40
N ALA A 61 3.46 5.55 -4.37
CA ALA A 61 3.50 4.09 -4.37
C ALA A 61 2.50 3.61 -5.43
N ILE A 62 3.03 3.24 -6.61
CA ILE A 62 2.26 2.64 -7.69
C ILE A 62 2.18 1.13 -7.38
N PHE A 63 0.96 0.60 -7.22
CA PHE A 63 0.67 -0.83 -7.03
C PHE A 63 -0.06 -1.40 -8.24
#